data_AF-A0A8C1KCV0-F1
#
_entry.id   AF-A0A8C1KCV0-F1
#
_cell.length_a   1.000
_cell.length_b   1.000
_cell.length_c   1.000
_cell.angle_alpha   90.00
_cell.angle_beta   90.00
_cell.angle_gamma   90.00
#
_symmetry.space_group_name_H-M   'P 1'
#
loop_
_entity.id
_entity.type
_entity.pdbx_description
1 polymer ?
#
loop_
_entity_poly.entity_id
_entity_poly.type
_entity_poly.pdbx_seq_one_letter_code
_entity_poly.pdbx_strand_id
1 'polypeptide(L)'
;MGSITDDEVIRKRLLIDGDGAGDDRRINVLMKSFTKWCHSNFSPEEGFSQYQRMLTTLAQCEFSMGKTLLVYDMNLKEMENYEAIYADIERSITSAHEKIAECKKEIQRAKRIRKNRQEYDALARVIKQHPDRHETLKQLEALDKELQQLSHIKENVEDKLELRKKQFHVLLTTIQELQQTLENDEKMESDDTQESSMENGD
;
A
#
# COMPACT_ATOMS: atom_id res chain seq x y z
N MET A 1 51.73 23.36 -25.24
CA MET A 1 50.73 24.22 -25.92
C MET A 1 49.36 23.76 -25.46
N GLY A 2 48.86 24.30 -24.34
CA GLY A 2 47.55 23.93 -23.81
C GLY A 2 46.45 24.51 -24.68
N SER A 3 45.46 23.70 -25.05
CA SER A 3 44.28 24.17 -25.78
C SER A 3 43.54 25.18 -24.91
N ILE A 4 43.50 26.43 -25.35
CA ILE A 4 42.66 27.46 -24.77
C ILE A 4 41.22 26.93 -24.82
N THR A 5 40.59 26.73 -23.67
CA THR A 5 39.22 26.23 -23.59
C THR A 5 38.26 27.30 -24.12
N ASP A 6 37.13 26.92 -24.68
CA ASP A 6 36.15 27.89 -25.23
C ASP A 6 35.72 28.93 -24.18
N ASP A 7 35.67 28.54 -22.91
CA ASP A 7 35.47 29.46 -21.78
C ASP A 7 36.57 30.53 -21.64
N GLU A 8 37.83 30.19 -21.88
CA GLU A 8 38.92 31.17 -21.90
C GLU A 8 38.85 32.09 -23.12
N VAL A 9 38.41 31.58 -24.28
CA VAL A 9 38.19 32.41 -25.48
C VAL A 9 37.03 33.37 -25.24
N ILE A 10 35.91 32.90 -24.69
CA ILE A 10 34.73 33.69 -24.37
C ILE A 10 35.07 34.73 -23.30
N ARG A 11 35.81 34.35 -22.25
CA ARG A 11 36.26 35.28 -21.20
C ARG A 11 37.20 36.35 -21.75
N LYS A 12 38.17 35.98 -22.61
CA LYS A 12 39.05 36.94 -23.27
C LYS A 12 38.28 37.85 -24.23
N ARG A 13 37.31 37.30 -24.98
CA ARG A 13 36.46 38.07 -25.87
C ARG A 13 35.59 39.05 -25.09
N LEU A 14 34.98 38.64 -23.98
CA LEU A 14 34.22 39.52 -23.09
C LEU A 14 35.11 40.55 -22.38
N LEU A 15 36.38 40.25 -22.09
CA LEU A 15 37.33 41.23 -21.54
C LEU A 15 37.83 42.26 -22.59
N ILE A 16 37.85 41.87 -23.87
CA ILE A 16 38.29 42.73 -24.98
C ILE A 16 37.12 43.53 -25.58
N ASP A 17 35.95 42.89 -25.72
CA ASP A 17 34.72 43.45 -26.31
C ASP A 17 33.72 43.95 -25.26
N GLY A 18 33.88 43.59 -23.97
CA GLY A 18 33.03 44.05 -22.87
C GLY A 18 33.54 45.36 -22.30
N ASP A 19 32.80 46.42 -22.63
CA ASP A 19 32.82 47.77 -22.02
C ASP A 19 34.13 48.60 -22.14
N GLY A 20 35.21 48.07 -22.73
CA GLY A 20 36.47 48.81 -22.96
C GLY A 20 36.65 49.43 -24.35
N ALA A 21 35.69 49.27 -25.27
CA ALA A 21 35.89 49.39 -26.72
C ALA A 21 36.05 50.82 -27.30
N GLY A 22 36.36 51.84 -26.48
CA GLY A 22 36.57 53.19 -27.01
C GLY A 22 36.93 54.25 -25.98
N ASP A 23 36.74 54.00 -24.70
CA ASP A 23 37.03 55.01 -23.66
C ASP A 23 38.51 55.29 -23.48
N ASP A 24 39.36 54.26 -23.40
CA ASP A 24 40.81 54.46 -23.37
C ASP A 24 41.30 55.23 -24.61
N ARG A 25 40.75 54.90 -25.78
CA ARG A 25 41.02 55.62 -27.03
C ARG A 25 40.51 57.06 -26.98
N ARG A 26 39.30 57.31 -26.47
CA ARG A 26 38.70 58.66 -26.33
C ARG A 26 39.50 59.52 -25.36
N ILE A 27 39.89 58.97 -24.21
CA ILE A 27 40.72 59.64 -23.20
C ILE A 27 42.10 59.97 -23.79
N ASN A 28 42.72 59.02 -24.50
CA ASN A 28 43.99 59.25 -25.20
C ASN A 28 43.88 60.34 -26.28
N VAL A 29 42.77 60.39 -27.03
CA VAL A 29 42.49 61.43 -28.03
C VAL A 29 42.26 62.79 -27.37
N LEU A 30 41.53 62.84 -26.25
CA LEU A 30 41.32 64.05 -25.46
C LEU A 30 42.66 64.59 -24.93
N MET A 31 43.51 63.72 -24.38
CA MET A 31 44.83 64.07 -23.86
C MET A 31 45.76 64.64 -24.95
N LYS A 32 45.79 64.01 -26.13
CA LYS A 32 46.55 64.51 -27.29
C LYS A 32 46.00 65.85 -27.80
N SER A 33 44.67 65.99 -27.82
CA SER A 33 43.99 67.22 -28.25
C SER A 33 44.28 68.37 -27.29
N PHE A 34 44.27 68.12 -25.98
CA PHE A 34 44.64 69.07 -24.93
C PHE A 34 46.10 69.49 -25.04
N THR A 35 47.01 68.53 -25.17
CA THR A 35 48.45 68.81 -25.33
C THR A 35 48.70 69.67 -26.57
N LYS A 36 48.05 69.35 -27.70
CA LYS A 36 48.16 70.14 -28.94
C LYS A 36 47.59 71.55 -28.74
N TRP A 37 46.45 71.67 -28.04
CA TRP A 37 45.80 72.94 -27.75
C TRP A 37 46.69 73.88 -26.91
N CYS A 38 47.44 73.34 -25.94
CA CYS A 38 48.36 74.11 -25.10
C CYS A 38 49.62 74.62 -25.82
N HIS A 39 50.11 73.90 -26.83
CA HIS A 39 51.45 74.16 -27.41
C HIS A 39 51.43 74.70 -28.85
N SER A 40 50.27 74.85 -29.49
CA SER A 40 50.19 75.38 -30.86
C SER A 40 49.63 76.81 -30.86
N ASN A 41 50.08 77.62 -31.81
CA ASN A 41 49.54 78.96 -32.04
C ASN A 41 48.26 78.85 -32.88
N PHE A 42 47.11 78.82 -32.22
CA PHE A 42 45.81 78.84 -32.89
C PHE A 42 45.33 80.27 -33.13
N SER A 43 44.51 80.48 -34.16
CA SER A 43 43.66 81.68 -34.19
C SER A 43 42.64 81.64 -33.04
N PRO A 44 42.10 82.79 -32.59
CA PRO A 44 41.09 82.80 -31.52
C PRO A 44 39.87 81.92 -31.81
N GLU A 45 39.43 81.87 -33.07
CA GLU A 45 38.28 81.07 -33.51
C GLU A 45 38.59 79.57 -33.53
N GLU A 46 39.77 79.18 -34.03
CA GLU A 46 40.22 77.78 -34.03
C GLU A 46 40.46 77.25 -32.62
N GLY A 47 41.06 78.06 -31.75
CA GLY A 47 41.29 77.73 -30.35
C GLY A 47 39.98 77.48 -29.60
N PHE A 48 38.97 78.32 -29.83
CA PHE A 48 37.64 78.16 -29.24
C PHE A 48 36.92 76.90 -29.77
N SER A 49 36.97 76.65 -31.08
CA SER A 49 36.38 75.44 -31.68
C SER A 49 37.01 74.16 -31.12
N GLN A 50 38.34 74.14 -30.97
CA GLN A 50 39.04 72.99 -30.40
C GLN A 50 38.72 72.78 -28.92
N TYR A 51 38.56 73.87 -28.14
CA TYR A 51 38.10 73.81 -26.75
C TYR A 51 36.70 73.19 -26.63
N GLN A 52 35.73 73.61 -27.45
CA GLN A 52 34.38 73.04 -27.45
C GLN A 52 34.37 71.54 -27.79
N ARG A 53 35.22 71.11 -28.73
CA ARG A 53 35.38 69.67 -29.06
C ARG A 53 35.95 68.86 -27.90
N MET A 54 36.92 69.43 -27.16
CA MET A 54 37.46 68.78 -25.95
C MET A 54 36.39 68.65 -24.86
N LEU A 55 35.58 69.69 -24.62
CA LEU A 55 34.46 69.63 -23.67
C LEU A 55 33.43 68.56 -24.04
N THR A 56 33.08 68.46 -25.34
CA THR A 56 32.16 67.43 -25.81
C THR A 56 32.72 66.02 -25.61
N THR A 57 34.02 65.84 -25.86
CA THR A 57 34.69 64.56 -25.66
C THR A 57 34.76 64.18 -24.17
N LEU A 58 35.00 65.15 -23.29
CA LEU A 58 34.97 64.95 -21.83
C LEU A 58 33.58 64.51 -21.35
N ALA A 59 32.52 65.21 -21.77
CA ALA A 59 31.14 64.86 -21.42
C ALA A 59 30.75 63.45 -21.88
N GLN A 60 31.25 63.01 -23.04
CA GLN A 60 31.05 61.64 -23.52
C GLN A 60 31.76 60.60 -22.63
N CYS A 61 32.96 60.91 -22.13
CA CYS A 61 33.69 60.03 -21.21
C CYS A 61 32.96 59.90 -19.86
N GLU A 62 32.46 61.02 -19.32
CA GLU A 62 31.67 61.05 -18.09
C GLU A 62 30.37 60.22 -18.23
N PHE A 63 29.67 60.38 -19.36
CA PHE A 63 28.47 59.59 -19.65
C PHE A 63 28.78 58.09 -19.75
N SER A 64 29.86 57.72 -20.44
CA SER A 64 30.27 56.32 -20.57
C SER A 64 30.58 55.70 -19.20
N MET A 65 31.32 56.41 -18.36
CA MET A 65 31.63 55.98 -16.99
C MET A 65 30.35 55.76 -16.15
N GLY A 66 29.40 56.71 -16.20
CA GLY A 66 28.12 56.57 -15.51
C GLY A 66 27.33 55.36 -15.99
N LYS A 67 27.34 55.09 -17.29
CA LYS A 67 26.70 53.92 -17.88
C LYS A 67 27.33 52.61 -17.37
N THR A 68 28.66 52.51 -17.35
CA THR A 68 29.37 51.32 -16.85
C THR A 68 29.03 51.02 -15.40
N LEU A 69 28.94 52.03 -14.53
CA LEU A 69 28.52 51.86 -13.14
C LEU A 69 27.08 51.31 -13.04
N LEU A 70 26.15 51.82 -13.84
CA LEU A 70 24.77 51.31 -13.86
C LEU A 70 24.69 49.87 -14.36
N VAL A 71 25.48 49.50 -15.37
CA VAL A 71 25.57 48.13 -15.87
C VAL A 71 26.17 47.20 -14.81
N TYR A 72 27.19 47.65 -14.09
CA TYR A 72 27.77 46.91 -12.97
C TYR A 72 26.73 46.65 -11.87
N ASP A 73 26.01 47.67 -11.43
CA ASP A 73 24.96 47.53 -10.42
C ASP A 73 23.81 46.61 -10.88
N MET A 74 23.45 46.67 -12.17
CA MET A 74 22.48 45.76 -12.77
C MET A 74 22.98 44.31 -12.72
N ASN A 75 24.24 44.06 -13.10
CA ASN A 75 24.83 42.72 -13.08
C ASN A 75 24.90 42.14 -11.66
N LEU A 76 25.19 42.96 -10.64
CA LEU A 76 25.15 42.51 -9.24
C LEU A 76 23.75 42.03 -8.85
N LYS A 77 22.71 42.79 -9.20
CA LYS A 77 21.32 42.40 -8.93
C LYS A 77 20.90 41.15 -9.69
N GLU A 78 21.35 41.00 -10.94
CA GLU A 78 21.12 39.78 -11.71
C GLU A 78 21.79 38.56 -11.06
N MET A 79 23.02 38.72 -10.56
CA MET A 79 23.73 37.65 -9.86
C MET A 79 22.97 37.22 -8.59
N GLU A 80 22.53 38.16 -7.76
CA GLU A 80 21.69 37.87 -6.58
C GLU A 80 20.38 37.16 -6.95
N ASN A 81 19.74 37.57 -8.05
CA ASN A 81 18.52 36.93 -8.53
C ASN A 81 18.79 35.49 -9.00
N TYR A 82 19.90 35.24 -9.70
CA TYR A 82 20.28 33.90 -10.10
C TYR A 82 20.57 33.00 -8.90
N GLU A 83 21.26 33.50 -7.87
CA GLU A 83 21.48 32.75 -6.62
C GLU A 83 20.16 32.36 -5.96
N ALA A 84 19.20 33.28 -5.90
CA ALA A 84 17.86 33.01 -5.36
C ALA A 84 17.12 31.92 -6.18
N ILE A 85 17.16 32.02 -7.52
CA ILE A 85 16.55 31.03 -8.41
C ILE A 85 17.21 29.65 -8.21
N TYR A 86 18.54 29.58 -8.06
CA TYR A 86 19.24 28.33 -7.79
C TYR A 86 18.77 27.69 -6.49
N ALA A 87 18.68 28.47 -5.41
CA ALA A 87 18.19 27.98 -4.12
C ALA A 87 16.72 27.49 -4.20
N ASP A 88 15.88 28.16 -4.98
CA ASP A 88 14.49 27.75 -5.22
C ASP A 88 14.40 26.43 -5.96
N ILE A 89 15.23 26.26 -7.00
CA ILE A 89 15.32 25.01 -7.76
C ILE A 89 15.79 23.87 -6.85
N GLU A 90 16.83 24.07 -6.04
CA GLU A 90 17.31 23.05 -5.11
C GLU A 90 16.26 22.63 -4.07
N ARG A 91 15.51 23.60 -3.53
CA ARG A 91 14.39 23.31 -2.62
C ARG A 91 13.29 22.52 -3.32
N SER A 92 12.94 22.89 -4.55
CA SER A 92 11.93 22.20 -5.36
C SER A 92 12.35 20.75 -5.66
N ILE A 93 13.62 20.54 -6.03
CA ILE A 93 14.20 19.22 -6.25
C ILE A 93 14.13 18.37 -4.98
N THR A 94 14.49 18.94 -3.83
CA THR A 94 14.46 18.23 -2.54
C THR A 94 13.01 17.82 -2.19
N SER A 95 12.06 18.73 -2.32
CA SER A 95 10.63 18.44 -2.09
C SER A 95 10.10 17.37 -3.05
N ALA A 96 10.52 17.38 -4.32
CA ALA A 96 10.14 16.35 -5.28
C ALA A 96 10.67 14.97 -4.88
N HIS A 97 11.91 14.87 -4.38
CA HIS A 97 12.48 13.63 -3.88
C HIS A 97 11.71 13.08 -2.67
N GLU A 98 11.31 13.95 -1.74
CA GLU A 98 10.48 13.57 -0.59
C GLU A 98 9.13 13.01 -1.03
N LYS A 99 8.44 13.70 -1.95
CA LYS A 99 7.16 13.23 -2.52
C LYS A 99 7.31 11.88 -3.21
N ILE A 100 8.38 11.66 -3.98
CA ILE A 100 8.67 10.36 -4.60
C ILE A 100 8.84 9.28 -3.54
N ALA A 101 9.56 9.58 -2.45
CA ALA A 101 9.76 8.63 -1.35
C ALA A 101 8.44 8.27 -0.65
N GLU A 102 7.56 9.25 -0.46
CA GLU A 102 6.22 9.03 0.11
C GLU A 102 5.33 8.19 -0.82
N CYS A 103 5.22 8.56 -2.09
CA CYS A 103 4.46 7.78 -3.07
C CYS A 103 4.96 6.32 -3.17
N LYS A 104 6.28 6.09 -3.04
CA LYS A 104 6.86 4.74 -2.97
C LYS A 104 6.40 3.96 -1.73
N LYS A 105 6.20 4.60 -0.58
CA LYS A 105 5.64 3.95 0.62
C LYS A 105 4.15 3.65 0.43
N GLU A 106 3.40 4.59 -0.13
CA GLU A 106 1.97 4.41 -0.40
C GLU A 106 1.69 3.27 -1.37
N ILE A 107 2.45 3.18 -2.48
CA ILE A 107 2.27 2.09 -3.43
C ILE A 107 2.59 0.72 -2.81
N GLN A 108 3.58 0.64 -1.92
CA GLN A 108 3.87 -0.60 -1.19
C GLN A 108 2.71 -0.99 -0.27
N ARG A 109 2.13 -0.01 0.45
CA ARG A 109 0.94 -0.23 1.29
C ARG A 109 -0.26 -0.68 0.45
N ALA A 110 -0.52 -0.01 -0.68
CA ALA A 110 -1.61 -0.35 -1.59
C ALA A 110 -1.46 -1.76 -2.18
N LYS A 111 -0.23 -2.17 -2.54
CA LYS A 111 0.06 -3.54 -2.99
C LYS A 111 -0.25 -4.58 -1.92
N ARG A 112 0.11 -4.33 -0.65
CA ARG A 112 -0.24 -5.23 0.47
C ARG A 112 -1.75 -5.35 0.63
N ILE A 113 -2.47 -4.22 0.64
CA ILE A 113 -3.94 -4.21 0.74
C ILE A 113 -4.57 -5.02 -0.39
N ARG A 114 -4.09 -4.83 -1.63
CA ARG A 114 -4.56 -5.59 -2.79
C ARG A 114 -4.32 -7.10 -2.64
N LYS A 115 -3.14 -7.50 -2.17
CA LYS A 115 -2.82 -8.91 -1.90
C LYS A 115 -3.78 -9.50 -0.86
N ASN A 116 -3.96 -8.82 0.28
CA ASN A 116 -4.87 -9.28 1.32
C ASN A 116 -6.31 -9.41 0.79
N ARG A 117 -6.77 -8.45 -0.02
CA ARG A 117 -8.09 -8.52 -0.65
C ARG A 117 -8.24 -9.73 -1.58
N GLN A 118 -7.22 -10.03 -2.38
CA GLN A 118 -7.22 -11.22 -3.23
C GLN A 118 -7.26 -12.53 -2.42
N GLU A 119 -6.56 -12.58 -1.28
CA GLU A 119 -6.60 -13.72 -0.35
C GLU A 119 -8.00 -13.88 0.26
N TYR A 120 -8.63 -12.79 0.70
CA TYR A 120 -10.01 -12.81 1.19
C TYR A 120 -11.00 -13.26 0.10
N ASP A 121 -10.88 -12.75 -1.12
CA ASP A 121 -11.74 -13.14 -2.25
C ASP A 121 -11.52 -14.62 -2.64
N ALA A 122 -10.30 -15.14 -2.48
CA ALA A 122 -10.01 -16.56 -2.68
C ALA A 122 -10.67 -17.43 -1.60
N LEU A 123 -10.51 -17.08 -0.32
CA LEU A 123 -11.18 -17.79 0.78
C LEU A 123 -12.71 -17.73 0.64
N ALA A 124 -13.26 -16.55 0.33
CA ALA A 124 -14.69 -16.39 0.15
C ALA A 124 -15.24 -17.26 -0.99
N ARG A 125 -14.47 -17.44 -2.08
CA ARG A 125 -14.84 -18.37 -3.15
C ARG A 125 -14.88 -19.82 -2.68
N VAL A 126 -13.93 -20.26 -1.85
CA VAL A 126 -13.93 -21.60 -1.27
C VAL A 126 -15.12 -21.77 -0.30
N ILE A 127 -15.36 -20.80 0.59
CA ILE A 127 -16.47 -20.84 1.54
C ILE A 127 -17.82 -20.95 0.81
N LYS A 128 -18.00 -20.24 -0.30
CA LYS A 128 -19.22 -20.31 -1.12
C LYS A 128 -19.49 -21.69 -1.77
N GLN A 129 -18.50 -22.58 -1.83
CA GLN A 129 -18.70 -23.95 -2.31
C GLN A 129 -19.37 -24.84 -1.25
N HIS A 130 -19.36 -24.41 0.00
CA HIS A 130 -20.00 -25.11 1.10
C HIS A 130 -21.44 -24.60 1.32
N PRO A 131 -22.36 -25.46 1.78
CA PRO A 131 -23.74 -25.08 2.06
C PRO A 131 -23.83 -24.04 3.17
N ASP A 132 -24.94 -23.31 3.20
CA ASP A 132 -25.14 -22.28 4.21
C ASP A 132 -25.17 -22.88 5.62
N ARG A 133 -24.52 -22.17 6.56
CA ARG A 133 -24.39 -22.63 7.95
C ARG A 133 -25.75 -22.69 8.64
N HIS A 134 -26.64 -21.76 8.36
CA HIS A 134 -27.95 -21.71 8.99
C HIS A 134 -28.84 -22.86 8.49
N GLU A 135 -28.80 -23.14 7.19
CA GLU A 135 -29.52 -24.28 6.60
C GLU A 135 -29.01 -25.62 7.14
N THR A 136 -27.69 -25.81 7.19
CA THR A 136 -27.08 -27.04 7.75
C THR A 136 -27.40 -27.24 9.22
N LEU A 137 -27.41 -26.18 10.04
CA LEU A 137 -27.83 -26.26 11.44
C LEU A 137 -29.30 -26.67 11.59
N LYS A 138 -30.19 -26.14 10.75
CA LYS A 138 -31.61 -26.50 10.76
C LYS A 138 -31.83 -27.97 10.39
N GLN A 139 -31.09 -28.49 9.40
CA GLN A 139 -31.11 -29.91 9.04
C GLN A 139 -30.60 -30.78 10.19
N LEU A 140 -29.55 -30.35 10.88
CA LEU A 140 -28.98 -31.05 12.03
C LEU A 140 -30.00 -31.15 13.17
N GLU A 141 -30.70 -30.06 13.48
CA GLU A 141 -31.74 -30.03 14.52
C GLU A 141 -32.93 -30.94 14.16
N ALA A 142 -33.31 -31.00 12.88
CA ALA A 142 -34.35 -31.90 12.41
C ALA A 142 -33.94 -33.37 12.55
N LEU A 143 -32.72 -33.73 12.14
CA LEU A 143 -32.18 -35.09 12.30
C LEU A 143 -32.07 -35.49 13.77
N ASP A 144 -31.67 -34.58 14.65
CA ASP A 144 -31.56 -34.87 16.09
C ASP A 144 -32.93 -35.19 16.71
N LYS A 145 -33.98 -34.45 16.33
CA LYS A 145 -35.36 -34.75 16.74
C LYS A 145 -35.82 -36.12 16.22
N GLU A 146 -35.50 -36.45 14.97
CA GLU A 146 -35.85 -37.74 14.38
C GLU A 146 -35.11 -38.90 15.08
N LEU A 147 -33.83 -38.73 15.39
CA LEU A 147 -33.06 -39.70 16.16
C LEU A 147 -33.63 -39.92 17.56
N GLN A 148 -34.02 -38.86 18.27
CA GLN A 148 -34.66 -38.97 19.58
C GLN A 148 -35.98 -39.74 19.49
N GLN A 149 -36.80 -39.46 18.46
CA GLN A 149 -38.05 -40.19 18.22
C GLN A 149 -37.81 -41.67 17.93
N LEU A 150 -36.86 -41.99 17.04
CA LEU A 150 -36.48 -43.37 16.72
C LEU A 150 -35.93 -44.12 17.94
N SER A 151 -35.14 -43.45 18.78
CA SER A 151 -34.65 -44.01 20.04
C SER A 151 -35.79 -44.39 20.96
N HIS A 152 -36.77 -43.51 21.13
CA HIS A 152 -37.94 -43.78 21.98
C HIS A 152 -38.80 -44.91 21.40
N ILE A 153 -38.96 -44.98 20.08
CA ILE A 153 -39.69 -46.08 19.42
C ILE A 153 -38.95 -47.40 19.65
N LYS A 154 -37.63 -47.40 19.50
CA LYS A 154 -36.79 -48.59 19.75
C LYS A 154 -36.96 -49.09 21.17
N GLU A 155 -36.84 -48.21 22.16
CA GLU A 155 -37.03 -48.53 23.58
C GLU A 155 -38.42 -49.12 23.83
N ASN A 156 -39.48 -48.49 23.30
CA ASN A 156 -40.84 -49.01 23.41
C ASN A 156 -41.03 -50.40 22.78
N VAL A 157 -40.31 -50.70 21.69
CA VAL A 157 -40.36 -52.02 21.03
C VAL A 157 -39.58 -53.06 21.84
N GLU A 158 -38.42 -52.69 22.40
CA GLU A 158 -37.64 -53.54 23.29
C GLU A 158 -38.43 -53.90 24.56
N ASP A 159 -39.11 -52.93 25.17
CA ASP A 159 -40.02 -53.15 26.32
C ASP A 159 -41.16 -54.11 25.98
N LYS A 160 -41.80 -53.92 24.83
CA LYS A 160 -42.86 -54.83 24.36
C LYS A 160 -42.32 -56.23 24.12
N LEU A 161 -41.14 -56.37 23.52
CA LEU A 161 -40.51 -57.66 23.28
C LEU A 161 -40.19 -58.36 24.61
N GLU A 162 -39.66 -57.62 25.60
CA GLU A 162 -39.35 -58.16 26.91
C GLU A 162 -40.61 -58.58 27.66
N LEU A 163 -41.68 -57.80 27.60
CA LEU A 163 -42.98 -58.17 28.15
C LEU A 163 -43.50 -59.47 27.51
N ARG A 164 -43.40 -59.61 26.17
CA ARG A 164 -43.79 -60.84 25.48
C ARG A 164 -42.93 -62.04 25.89
N LYS A 165 -41.61 -61.87 26.04
CA LYS A 165 -40.73 -62.92 26.58
C LYS A 165 -41.16 -63.37 27.98
N LYS A 166 -41.49 -62.43 28.87
CA LYS A 166 -41.99 -62.72 30.22
C LYS A 166 -43.33 -63.48 30.17
N GLN A 167 -44.27 -63.05 29.32
CA GLN A 167 -45.55 -63.73 29.11
C GLN A 167 -45.37 -65.16 28.58
N PHE A 168 -44.48 -65.36 27.59
CA PHE A 168 -44.15 -66.69 27.08
C PHE A 168 -43.52 -67.58 28.15
N HIS A 169 -42.66 -67.02 29.01
CA HIS A 169 -42.05 -67.78 30.10
C HIS A 169 -43.11 -68.28 31.10
N VAL A 170 -44.06 -67.41 31.50
CA VAL A 170 -45.18 -67.81 32.36
C VAL A 170 -46.00 -68.92 31.72
N LEU A 171 -46.35 -68.80 30.44
CA LEU A 171 -47.07 -69.84 29.71
C LEU A 171 -46.30 -71.17 29.72
N LEU A 172 -45.00 -71.13 29.44
CA LEU A 172 -44.14 -72.32 29.43
C LEU A 172 -44.11 -73.01 30.81
N THR A 173 -43.97 -72.22 31.89
CA THR A 173 -44.01 -72.73 33.26
C THR A 173 -45.36 -73.37 33.58
N THR A 174 -46.48 -72.74 33.22
CA THR A 174 -47.81 -73.35 33.44
C THR A 174 -48.01 -74.64 32.65
N ILE A 175 -47.47 -74.74 31.44
CA ILE A 175 -47.50 -75.98 30.65
C ILE A 175 -46.68 -77.06 31.35
N GLN A 176 -45.47 -76.72 31.86
CA GLN A 176 -44.63 -77.67 32.60
C GLN A 176 -45.30 -78.13 33.90
N GLU A 177 -45.93 -77.22 34.65
CA GLU A 177 -46.68 -77.55 35.86
C GLU A 177 -47.88 -78.47 35.56
N LEU A 178 -48.63 -78.20 34.49
CA LEU A 178 -49.71 -79.06 34.04
C LEU A 178 -49.21 -80.44 33.58
N GLN A 179 -48.11 -80.50 32.84
CA GLN A 179 -47.46 -81.77 32.47
C GLN A 179 -47.02 -82.55 33.72
N GLN A 180 -46.43 -81.88 34.69
CA GLN A 180 -46.02 -82.50 35.95
C GLN A 180 -47.22 -82.96 36.79
N THR A 181 -48.34 -82.25 36.73
CA THR A 181 -49.59 -82.66 37.38
C THR A 181 -50.17 -83.90 36.71
N LEU A 182 -50.23 -83.93 35.37
CA LEU A 182 -50.65 -85.10 34.60
C LEU A 182 -49.75 -86.32 34.85
N GLU A 183 -48.43 -86.13 34.88
CA GLU A 183 -47.48 -87.21 35.23
C GLU A 183 -47.66 -87.71 36.68
N ASN A 184 -48.04 -86.83 37.60
CA ASN A 184 -48.32 -87.21 38.99
C ASN A 184 -49.67 -87.94 39.10
N ASP A 185 -50.70 -87.51 38.37
CA ASP A 185 -52.01 -88.17 38.31
C ASP A 185 -51.89 -89.56 37.66
N GLU A 186 -51.12 -89.71 36.57
CA GLU A 186 -50.80 -91.01 35.96
C GLU A 186 -50.06 -91.95 36.94
N LYS A 187 -49.16 -91.41 37.78
CA LYS A 187 -48.49 -92.17 38.84
C LYS A 187 -49.46 -92.58 39.95
N MET A 188 -50.36 -91.70 40.37
CA MET A 188 -51.37 -92.04 41.40
C MET A 188 -52.37 -93.10 40.90
N GLU A 189 -52.83 -93.02 39.64
CA GLU A 189 -53.65 -94.09 39.07
C GLU A 189 -52.89 -95.43 38.98
N SER A 190 -51.58 -95.41 38.73
CA SER A 190 -50.76 -96.63 38.73
C SER A 190 -50.56 -97.25 40.13
N ASP A 191 -50.50 -96.43 41.19
CA ASP A 191 -50.42 -96.88 42.59
C ASP A 191 -51.79 -97.37 43.11
N ASP A 192 -52.91 -96.71 42.78
CA ASP A 192 -54.28 -97.16 43.12
C ASP A 192 -54.62 -98.50 42.44
N THR A 193 -54.09 -98.75 41.24
CA THR A 193 -54.25 -100.06 40.57
C THR A 193 -53.41 -101.15 41.24
N GLN A 194 -52.32 -100.80 41.93
CA GLN A 194 -51.53 -101.75 42.73
C GLN A 194 -52.14 -101.99 44.13
N GLU A 195 -52.73 -100.98 44.79
CA GLU A 195 -53.42 -101.17 46.08
C GLU A 195 -54.74 -101.93 45.93
N SER A 196 -55.57 -101.65 44.90
CA SER A 196 -56.80 -102.43 44.67
C SER A 196 -56.55 -103.87 44.22
N SER A 197 -55.34 -104.19 43.74
CA SER A 197 -54.90 -105.56 43.44
C SER A 197 -54.39 -106.31 44.69
N MET A 198 -54.15 -105.63 45.82
CA MET A 198 -53.73 -106.24 47.08
C MET A 198 -54.87 -106.41 48.11
N GLU A 199 -56.02 -105.73 47.95
CA GLU A 199 -57.19 -105.90 48.84
C GLU A 199 -58.17 -107.02 48.41
N ASN A 200 -57.86 -107.76 47.33
CA ASN A 200 -58.55 -109.01 46.95
C ASN A 200 -57.61 -110.22 47.06
N GLY A 201 -56.97 -110.37 48.22
CA GLY A 201 -56.10 -111.50 48.53
C GLY A 201 -55.98 -111.74 50.03
N ASP A 202 -56.95 -112.54 50.53
CA ASP A 202 -57.07 -113.18 51.86
C ASP A 202 -57.67 -112.37 53.02
#